data_AF-A0A529FF27-F1
#
_entry.id   AF-A0A529FF27-F1
#
_cell.length_a   1.000
_cell.length_b   1.000
_cell.length_c   1.000
_cell.angle_alpha   90.00
_cell.angle_beta   90.00
_cell.angle_gamma   90.00
#
_symmetry.space_group_name_H-M   'P 1'
#
loop_
_entity.id
_entity.type
_entity.pdbx_description
1 polymer ?
#
loop_
_entity_poly.entity_id
_entity_poly.type
_entity_poly.pdbx_seq_one_letter_code
_entity_poly.pdbx_strand_id
1 'polypeptide(L)' 'MNEASHHVVVVGAGFGGLELTHALAGAPVRITMIDKRNHHLFQPLLYQVATTSLATSEVAWPIRHLLRKRKNVTTLLGNV' A
#
# COMPACT_ATOMS: atom_id res chain seq x y z
N MET A 1 18.03 -12.75 20.67
CA MET A 1 17.42 -13.42 19.51
C MET A 1 15.96 -13.04 19.53
N ASN A 2 15.54 -12.06 18.72
CA ASN A 2 14.12 -11.68 18.72
C ASN A 2 13.33 -12.89 18.21
N GLU A 3 12.25 -13.25 18.91
CA GLU A 3 11.26 -14.20 18.40
C GLU A 3 10.99 -13.91 16.92
N ALA A 4 10.84 -14.95 16.10
CA ALA A 4 10.59 -14.80 14.68
C ALA A 4 9.32 -13.97 14.49
N SER A 5 9.49 -12.66 14.26
CA SER A 5 8.39 -11.70 14.15
C SER A 5 7.38 -12.25 13.16
N HIS A 6 6.13 -12.39 13.59
CA HIS A 6 5.08 -12.98 12.76
C HIS A 6 5.04 -12.26 11.40
N HIS A 7 5.03 -13.03 10.31
CA HIS A 7 5.08 -12.49 8.96
C HIS A 7 3.68 -12.36 8.39
N VAL A 8 3.21 -11.13 8.25
CA VAL A 8 1.92 -10.80 7.64
C VAL A 8 2.13 -10.52 6.16
N VAL A 9 1.37 -11.20 5.31
CA VAL A 9 1.29 -10.90 3.88
C VAL A 9 -0.02 -10.19 3.59
N VAL A 10 0.07 -9.00 2.99
CA VAL A 10 -1.08 -8.20 2.58
C VAL A 10 -1.18 -8.25 1.05
N VAL A 11 -2.28 -8.80 0.54
CA VAL A 11 -2.53 -8.88 -0.91
C VAL A 11 -3.46 -7.74 -1.31
N GLY A 12 -2.94 -6.82 -2.12
CA GLY A 12 -3.62 -5.59 -2.54
C GLY A 12 -3.22 -4.37 -1.70
N ALA A 13 -2.94 -3.26 -2.38
CA ALA A 13 -2.60 -1.95 -1.86
C ALA A 13 -3.70 -0.91 -2.17
N GLY A 14 -4.95 -1.37 -2.23
CA GLY A 14 -6.13 -0.51 -2.19
C GLY A 14 -6.35 0.06 -0.78
N PHE A 15 -7.54 0.56 -0.51
CA PHE A 15 -7.90 1.13 0.80
C PHE A 15 -7.65 0.15 1.95
N GLY A 16 -8.21 -1.06 1.87
CA GLY A 16 -8.09 -2.03 2.97
C GLY A 16 -6.64 -2.45 3.26
N GLY A 17 -5.82 -2.67 2.22
CA GLY A 17 -4.44 -3.10 2.41
C GLY A 17 -3.56 -2.01 3.05
N LEU A 18 -3.76 -0.76 2.64
CA LEU A 18 -3.07 0.37 3.26
C LEU A 18 -3.55 0.60 4.69
N GLU A 19 -4.85 0.63 4.93
CA GLU A 19 -5.41 0.84 6.27
C GLU A 19 -5.00 -0.26 7.24
N LEU A 20 -5.01 -1.53 6.82
CA LEU A 20 -4.46 -2.63 7.64
C LEU A 20 -2.98 -2.40 7.98
N THR A 21 -2.18 -2.00 6.98
CA THR A 21 -0.74 -1.75 7.17
C THR A 21 -0.48 -0.56 8.11
N HIS A 22 -1.36 0.44 8.10
CA HIS A 22 -1.35 1.58 9.02
C HIS A 22 -1.81 1.18 10.43
N ALA A 23 -2.88 0.39 10.56
CA ALA A 23 -3.39 -0.10 11.83
C ALA A 23 -2.37 -1.02 12.55
N LEU A 24 -1.55 -1.75 11.80
CA LEU A 24 -0.44 -2.55 12.32
C LEU A 24 0.83 -1.70 12.63
N ALA A 25 0.71 -0.39 12.78
CA ALA A 25 1.83 0.44 13.23
C ALA A 25 2.23 0.08 14.67
N GLY A 26 3.53 -0.12 14.89
CA GLY A 26 4.08 -0.50 16.20
C GLY A 26 3.91 -1.98 16.59
N ALA A 27 3.07 -2.74 15.89
CA ALA A 27 2.93 -4.18 16.14
C ALA A 27 4.25 -4.94 15.86
N PRO A 28 4.57 -6.00 16.63
CA PRO A 28 5.81 -6.77 16.50
C PRO A 28 5.76 -7.75 15.31
N VAL A 29 5.45 -7.24 14.12
CA VAL A 29 5.25 -8.02 12.89
C VAL A 29 6.09 -7.48 11.73
N ARG A 30 6.53 -8.40 10.87
CA ARG A 30 7.09 -8.09 9.56
C ARG A 30 5.97 -8.14 8.53
N ILE A 31 5.90 -7.17 7.64
CA ILE A 31 4.82 -7.08 6.64
C ILE A 31 5.42 -7.16 5.23
N THR A 32 4.82 -7.98 4.37
CA THR A 32 5.03 -7.90 2.92
C THR A 32 3.72 -7.55 2.26
N MET A 33 3.67 -6.44 1.54
CA MET A 33 2.52 -6.08 0.73
C MET A 33 2.81 -6.36 -0.74
N ILE A 34 1.90 -7.07 -1.39
CA ILE A 34 1.99 -7.45 -2.80
C ILE A 34 0.80 -6.86 -3.52
N ASP A 35 1.02 -6.08 -4.58
CA ASP A 35 -0.03 -5.61 -5.49
C ASP A 35 0.44 -5.75 -6.93
N LYS A 36 -0.50 -5.98 -7.85
CA LYS A 36 -0.26 -6.03 -9.29
C LYS A 36 0.01 -4.65 -9.91
N ARG A 37 -0.24 -3.57 -9.17
CA ARG A 37 0.05 -2.17 -9.50
C ARG A 37 1.06 -1.62 -8.51
N ASN A 38 1.91 -0.70 -8.96
CA ASN A 38 2.92 -0.05 -8.13
C ASN A 38 2.39 1.19 -7.37
N HIS A 39 1.10 1.51 -7.50
CA HIS A 39 0.46 2.68 -6.93
C HIS A 39 -0.86 2.32 -6.24
N HIS A 40 -1.17 3.05 -5.18
CA HIS A 40 -2.52 3.12 -4.65
C HIS A 40 -3.34 4.07 -5.52
N LEU A 41 -4.58 3.71 -5.79
CA LEU A 41 -5.53 4.53 -6.55
C LEU A 41 -6.67 4.97 -5.65
N PHE A 42 -6.86 6.28 -5.52
CA PHE A 42 -8.03 6.87 -4.89
C PHE A 42 -9.21 6.84 -5.86
N GLN A 43 -9.82 5.66 -5.96
CA GLN A 43 -10.95 5.38 -6.85
C GLN A 43 -12.12 6.38 -6.74
N PRO A 44 -12.45 6.96 -5.57
CA PRO A 44 -13.56 7.92 -5.46
C PRO A 44 -13.45 9.15 -6.39
N LEU A 45 -12.24 9.61 -6.73
CA LEU A 45 -12.05 10.77 -7.63
C LEU A 45 -11.62 10.38 -9.04
N LEU A 46 -11.70 9.09 -9.39
CA LEU A 46 -11.32 8.62 -10.73
C LEU A 46 -12.17 9.26 -11.83
N TYR A 47 -13.43 9.60 -11.53
CA TYR A 47 -14.31 10.31 -12.47
C TYR A 47 -13.78 11.70 -12.80
N GLN A 48 -13.13 12.39 -11.86
CA GLN A 48 -12.56 13.73 -12.12
C GLN A 48 -11.34 13.66 -13.02
N VAL A 49 -10.59 12.55 -13.00
CA VAL A 49 -9.55 12.29 -13.99
C VAL A 49 -10.17 12.05 -15.37
N ALA A 50 -11.25 11.28 -15.43
CA ALA A 50 -11.95 11.02 -16.69
C ALA A 50 -12.55 12.29 -17.31
N THR A 51 -13.00 13.24 -16.48
CA THR A 51 -13.50 14.55 -16.93
C THR A 51 -12.40 15.60 -17.09
N THR A 52 -11.12 15.21 -17.04
CA THR A 52 -9.95 16.11 -17.16
C THR A 52 -9.87 17.21 -16.09
N SER A 53 -10.63 17.08 -15.01
CA SER A 53 -10.64 18.02 -13.89
C SER A 53 -9.48 17.79 -12.91
N LEU A 54 -8.92 16.57 -12.89
CA LEU A 54 -7.71 16.21 -12.13
C LEU A 54 -6.72 15.46 -13.00
N ALA A 55 -5.44 15.62 -12.73
CA ALA A 55 -4.37 14.80 -13.28
C ALA A 55 -4.32 13.44 -12.58
N THR A 56 -3.85 12.40 -13.28
CA THR A 56 -3.70 11.05 -12.70
C THR A 56 -2.79 11.03 -11.46
N SER A 57 -1.77 11.89 -11.41
CA SER A 57 -0.87 12.02 -10.26
C SER A 57 -1.55 12.51 -8.98
N GLU A 58 -2.73 13.13 -9.10
CA GLU A 58 -3.52 13.61 -7.96
C GLU A 58 -4.36 12.50 -7.31
N VAL A 59 -4.48 11.34 -7.94
CA VAL A 59 -5.25 10.20 -7.41
C VAL A 59 -4.46 8.89 -7.37
N ALA A 60 -3.26 8.82 -7.97
CA ALA A 60 -2.42 7.63 -8.03
C ALA A 60 -1.05 7.89 -7.40
N TRP A 61 -0.80 7.30 -6.22
CA TRP A 61 0.46 7.49 -5.49
C TRP A 61 1.28 6.20 -5.40
N PRO A 62 2.60 6.25 -5.65
CA PRO A 62 3.45 5.08 -5.54
C PRO A 62 3.38 4.46 -4.13
N ILE A 63 3.07 3.17 -4.05
CA ILE A 63 2.90 2.45 -2.77
C ILE A 63 4.19 2.52 -1.94
N ARG A 64 5.34 2.35 -2.62
CA ARG A 64 6.67 2.48 -2.01
C ARG A 64 6.92 3.84 -1.36
N HIS A 65 6.30 4.90 -1.90
CA HIS A 65 6.43 6.24 -1.34
C HIS A 65 5.56 6.36 -0.09
N LEU A 66 4.29 5.94 -0.17
CA LEU A 66 3.34 5.98 0.95
C LEU A 66 3.89 5.25 2.19
N LEU A 67 4.59 4.13 1.98
CA LEU A 67 5.14 3.31 3.07
C LEU A 67 6.62 3.51 3.35
N ARG A 68 7.28 4.53 2.76
CA ARG A 68 8.75 4.72 2.87
C ARG A 68 9.25 4.85 4.31
N LYS A 69 8.40 5.33 5.22
CA LYS A 69 8.74 5.48 6.65
C LYS A 69 8.60 4.18 7.47
N ARG A 70 7.97 3.14 6.91
CA ARG A 70 7.67 1.87 7.59
C ARG A 70 8.78 0.85 7.30
N LYS A 71 9.83 0.84 8.12
CA LYS A 71 11.00 -0.06 7.94
C LYS A 71 10.66 -1.55 8.01
N ASN A 72 9.56 -1.92 8.68
CA ASN A 72 9.09 -3.30 8.82
C ASN A 72 8.19 -3.75 7.65
N VAL A 73 8.00 -2.91 6.63
CA VAL A 73 7.16 -3.22 5.47
C VAL A 73 8.01 -3.34 4.21
N THR A 74 7.83 -4.43 3.47
CA THR A 74 8.37 -4.62 2.12
C THR A 74 7.24 -4.57 1.12
N THR A 75 7.40 -3.80 0.04
CA THR A 75 6.43 -3.71 -1.06
C THR A 75 6.93 -4.52 -2.25
N LEU A 76 6.12 -5.40 -2.82
CA LEU A 76 6.41 -6.16 -4.03
C LEU A 76 5.38 -5.85 -5.11
N LEU A 77 5.84 -5.71 -6.35
CA LEU A 77 4.99 -5.69 -7.53
C LEU A 77 4.84 -7.13 -8.02
N GLY A 78 3.63 -7.66 -8.04
CA GLY A 78 3.40 -9.06 -8.44
C GLY A 78 1.92 -9.45 -8.52
N ASN A 79 1.66 -10.57 -9.20
CA ASN A 79 0.37 -11.23 -9.17
C ASN A 79 0.41 -12.37 -8.12
N VAL A 80 -0.73 -12.62 -7.49
CA VAL A 80 -0.93 -13.67 -6.47
C VAL A 80 -2.05 -14.58 -6.92
#